data_AF-A0A4R6RZ23-F1
#
_entry.id   AF-A0A4R6RZ23-F1
#
_cell.length_a   1.000
_cell.length_b   1.000
_cell.length_c   1.000
_cell.angle_alpha   90.00
_cell.angle_beta   90.00
_cell.angle_gamma   90.00
#
_symmetry.space_group_name_H-M   'P 1'
#
loop_
_entity.id
_entity.type
_entity.pdbx_description
1 polymer ?
#
loop_
_entity_poly.entity_id
_entity_poly.type
_entity_poly.pdbx_seq_one_letter_code
_entity_poly.pdbx_strand_id
1 'polypeptide(L)'
;MTTWKQPLISVDVFAVRNVAGRAQYATHERLLPPFAGEQALPGVLLLSGESLIEAAERALSAKLDFHGGVRRTHQFGAFDGTNRDPRGATISIGHIVVLEPDLVDESPGSWHDAAEMVSPLPFDHELLVREALSDIRRRMWADMEFTRALIGDSFTTGEALALSKQLGATLPERESNLARWLRTRGGAHHEGAATKFTRWRW
;
A
#
# COMPACT_ATOMS: atom_id res chain seq x y z
N MET A 1 -32.97 -13.54 -24.61
CA MET A 1 -32.13 -12.92 -23.56
C MET A 1 -31.24 -11.90 -24.25
N THR A 2 -31.28 -10.64 -23.83
CA THR A 2 -30.31 -9.63 -24.27
C THR A 2 -28.94 -10.01 -23.73
N THR A 3 -27.96 -10.19 -24.62
CA THR A 3 -26.55 -10.41 -24.27
C THR A 3 -25.94 -9.06 -23.91
N TRP A 4 -25.77 -8.81 -22.61
CA TRP A 4 -25.08 -7.62 -22.12
C TRP A 4 -23.56 -7.80 -22.27
N LYS A 5 -22.89 -6.85 -22.91
CA LYS A 5 -21.42 -6.77 -22.91
C LYS A 5 -20.99 -6.05 -21.63
N GLN A 6 -20.70 -6.82 -20.58
CA GLN A 6 -20.26 -6.27 -19.29
C GLN A 6 -18.78 -5.85 -19.35
N PRO A 7 -18.38 -4.81 -18.60
CA PRO A 7 -16.97 -4.48 -18.43
C PRO A 7 -16.25 -5.59 -17.66
N LEU A 8 -14.96 -5.74 -17.92
CA LEU A 8 -14.10 -6.57 -17.09
C LEU A 8 -13.89 -5.89 -15.72
N ILE A 9 -13.70 -6.70 -14.67
CA ILE A 9 -13.28 -6.19 -13.36
C ILE A 9 -11.82 -6.59 -13.16
N SER A 10 -10.95 -5.60 -12.93
CA SER A 10 -9.58 -5.83 -12.47
C SER A 10 -9.44 -5.47 -11.00
N VAL A 11 -8.44 -6.07 -10.36
CA VAL A 11 -7.99 -5.72 -9.01
C VAL A 11 -6.53 -5.35 -9.14
N ASP A 12 -6.20 -4.11 -8.79
CA ASP A 12 -4.86 -3.54 -8.83
C ASP A 12 -4.42 -3.19 -7.41
N VAL A 13 -3.19 -3.55 -7.05
CA VAL A 13 -2.70 -3.55 -5.67
C VAL A 13 -1.58 -2.53 -5.47
N PHE A 14 -1.77 -1.62 -4.52
CA PHE A 14 -0.73 -0.81 -3.93
C PHE A 14 -0.15 -1.57 -2.72
N ALA A 15 0.85 -2.42 -2.98
CA ALA A 15 1.54 -3.17 -1.93
C ALA A 15 2.53 -2.23 -1.24
N VAL A 16 2.38 -2.00 0.07
CA VAL A 16 3.19 -1.05 0.83
C VAL A 16 3.86 -1.72 2.03
N ARG A 17 5.12 -1.39 2.27
CA ARG A 17 5.86 -1.78 3.48
C ARG A 17 6.50 -0.57 4.12
N ASN A 18 6.79 -0.64 5.42
CA ASN A 18 7.63 0.32 6.11
C ASN A 18 9.01 -0.29 6.32
N VAL A 19 10.08 0.39 5.90
CA VAL A 19 11.47 0.00 6.14
C VAL A 19 12.14 1.10 6.94
N ALA A 20 12.42 0.86 8.22
CA ALA A 20 13.05 1.83 9.12
C ALA A 20 12.45 3.25 9.06
N GLY A 21 11.12 3.37 9.07
CA GLY A 21 10.41 4.65 9.05
C GLY A 21 10.24 5.27 7.66
N ARG A 22 10.41 4.47 6.59
CA ARG A 22 10.15 4.86 5.21
C ARG A 22 9.17 3.89 4.55
N ALA A 23 8.03 4.41 4.11
CA ALA A 23 7.11 3.69 3.26
C ALA A 23 7.74 3.45 1.88
N GLN A 24 7.64 2.22 1.41
CA GLN A 24 7.95 1.82 0.05
C GLN A 24 6.77 1.08 -0.57
N TYR A 25 6.57 1.22 -1.88
CA TYR A 25 5.56 0.45 -2.61
C TYR A 25 6.17 -0.33 -3.77
N ALA A 26 5.55 -1.45 -4.09
CA ALA A 26 6.04 -2.35 -5.12
C ALA A 26 5.37 -2.11 -6.48
N THR A 27 6.18 -2.21 -7.53
CA THR A 27 5.74 -2.44 -8.90
C THR A 27 6.35 -3.73 -9.44
N HIS A 28 5.85 -4.19 -10.58
CA HIS A 28 6.47 -5.28 -11.32
C HIS A 28 6.62 -4.89 -12.79
N GLU A 29 7.59 -5.51 -13.48
CA GLU A 29 7.71 -5.38 -14.92
C GLU A 29 6.62 -6.22 -15.62
N ARG A 30 5.89 -5.61 -16.55
CA ARG A 30 4.88 -6.32 -17.34
C ARG A 30 5.55 -7.20 -18.39
N LEU A 31 5.25 -8.49 -18.38
CA LEU A 31 5.80 -9.45 -19.36
C LEU A 31 5.01 -9.53 -20.67
N LEU A 32 3.77 -9.01 -20.70
CA LEU A 32 2.84 -9.20 -21.81
C LEU A 32 2.23 -7.87 -22.27
N PRO A 33 1.93 -7.72 -23.57
CA PRO A 33 1.20 -6.58 -24.10
C PRO A 33 -0.20 -6.41 -23.45
N PRO A 34 -0.74 -5.17 -23.40
CA PRO A 34 -0.06 -3.92 -23.72
C PRO A 34 1.01 -3.55 -22.69
N PHE A 35 1.90 -2.61 -23.03
CA PHE A 35 2.93 -2.06 -22.15
C PHE A 35 3.93 -3.11 -21.60
N ALA A 36 4.36 -4.06 -22.44
CA ALA A 36 5.39 -5.03 -22.05
C ALA A 36 6.73 -4.31 -21.82
N GLY A 37 7.45 -4.69 -20.77
CA GLY A 37 8.69 -4.06 -20.32
C GLY A 37 8.50 -2.82 -19.42
N GLU A 38 7.26 -2.33 -19.26
CA GLU A 38 6.97 -1.19 -18.37
C GLU A 38 6.67 -1.64 -16.94
N GLN A 39 7.01 -0.80 -15.96
CA GLN A 39 6.64 -1.00 -14.57
C GLN A 39 5.15 -0.76 -14.36
N ALA A 40 4.49 -1.58 -13.55
CA ALA A 40 3.07 -1.46 -13.25
C ALA A 40 2.77 -1.89 -11.80
N LEU A 41 1.66 -1.39 -11.24
CA LEU A 41 1.10 -1.99 -10.03
C LEU A 41 0.74 -3.47 -10.29
N PRO A 42 0.95 -4.36 -9.30
CA PRO A 42 0.44 -5.72 -9.34
C PRO A 42 -1.05 -5.75 -9.62
N GLY A 43 -1.45 -6.41 -10.70
CA GLY A 43 -2.84 -6.41 -11.15
C GLY A 43 -3.29 -7.72 -11.76
N VAL A 44 -4.55 -8.07 -11.54
CA VAL A 44 -5.21 -9.26 -12.10
C VAL A 44 -6.65 -8.96 -12.50
N LEU A 45 -7.21 -9.76 -13.41
CA LEU A 45 -8.66 -9.80 -13.61
C LEU A 45 -9.31 -10.61 -12.48
N LEU A 46 -10.47 -10.15 -12.01
CA LEU A 46 -11.28 -10.87 -11.03
C LEU A 46 -11.85 -12.14 -11.66
N LEU A 47 -11.69 -13.28 -10.99
CA LEU A 47 -12.23 -14.56 -11.44
C LEU A 47 -13.65 -14.79 -10.92
N SER A 48 -14.39 -15.66 -11.62
CA SER A 48 -15.72 -16.08 -11.15
C SER A 48 -15.60 -16.86 -9.84
N GLY A 49 -16.35 -16.43 -8.82
CA GLY A 49 -16.31 -17.05 -7.48
C GLY A 49 -15.16 -16.59 -6.59
N GLU A 50 -14.35 -15.64 -7.06
CA GLU A 50 -13.25 -15.04 -6.29
C GLU A 50 -13.70 -13.72 -5.64
N SER A 51 -13.33 -13.51 -4.38
CA SER A 51 -13.50 -12.24 -3.69
C SER A 51 -12.42 -11.23 -4.08
N LEU A 52 -12.68 -9.95 -3.85
CA LEU A 52 -11.70 -8.89 -4.15
C LEU A 52 -10.39 -9.03 -3.34
N ILE A 53 -10.48 -9.54 -2.10
CA ILE A 53 -9.33 -9.78 -1.24
C ILE A 53 -8.49 -10.94 -1.80
N GLU A 54 -9.13 -12.05 -2.18
CA GLU A 54 -8.43 -13.19 -2.81
C GLU A 54 -7.75 -12.78 -4.13
N ALA A 55 -8.41 -11.92 -4.93
CA ALA A 55 -7.81 -11.37 -6.14
C ALA A 55 -6.60 -10.48 -5.86
N ALA A 56 -6.64 -9.66 -4.79
CA ALA A 56 -5.51 -8.84 -4.37
C ALA A 56 -4.32 -9.70 -3.92
N GLU A 57 -4.56 -10.74 -3.12
CA GLU A 57 -3.54 -11.70 -2.69
C GLU A 57 -2.98 -12.50 -3.88
N ARG A 58 -3.82 -12.87 -4.83
CA ARG A 58 -3.38 -13.50 -6.08
C ARG A 58 -2.55 -12.56 -6.95
N ALA A 59 -2.85 -11.26 -6.96
CA ALA A 59 -2.01 -10.28 -7.65
C ALA A 59 -0.61 -10.21 -7.02
N LEU A 60 -0.51 -10.23 -5.69
CA LEU A 60 0.77 -10.27 -4.99
C LEU A 60 1.58 -11.53 -5.34
N SER A 61 0.98 -12.71 -5.22
CA SER A 61 1.67 -13.96 -5.54
C SER A 61 2.05 -14.06 -7.03
N ALA A 62 1.14 -13.72 -7.94
CA ALA A 62 1.39 -13.84 -9.38
C ALA A 62 2.37 -12.82 -9.96
N LYS A 63 2.53 -11.65 -9.32
CA LYS A 63 3.33 -10.53 -9.85
C LYS A 63 4.59 -10.22 -9.05
N LEU A 64 4.57 -10.51 -7.75
CA LEU A 64 5.66 -10.23 -6.81
C LEU A 64 6.16 -11.50 -6.11
N ASP A 65 5.68 -12.69 -6.47
CA ASP A 65 6.04 -13.96 -5.81
C ASP A 65 5.89 -13.91 -4.28
N PHE A 66 4.88 -13.16 -3.81
CA PHE A 66 4.67 -12.88 -2.41
C PHE A 66 3.51 -13.71 -1.86
N HIS A 67 3.78 -14.61 -0.91
CA HIS A 67 2.84 -15.65 -0.45
C HIS A 67 2.40 -15.53 1.03
N GLY A 68 2.84 -14.51 1.75
CA GLY A 68 2.49 -14.34 3.18
C GLY A 68 3.12 -13.08 3.78
N GLY A 69 2.80 -12.72 5.02
CA GLY A 69 3.27 -11.46 5.61
C GLY A 69 2.40 -10.25 5.25
N VAL A 70 1.11 -10.50 4.96
CA VAL A 70 0.10 -9.44 4.84
C VAL A 70 -0.40 -9.10 6.24
N ARG A 71 -0.23 -7.84 6.65
CA ARG A 71 -0.72 -7.33 7.94
C ARG A 71 -2.12 -6.73 7.82
N ARG A 72 -2.43 -6.12 6.67
CA ARG A 72 -3.75 -5.54 6.40
C ARG A 72 -4.01 -5.41 4.91
N THR A 73 -5.26 -5.64 4.50
CA THR A 73 -5.75 -5.38 3.15
C THR A 73 -7.01 -4.54 3.23
N HIS A 74 -7.12 -3.51 2.38
CA HIS A 74 -8.38 -2.79 2.22
C HIS A 74 -8.54 -2.18 0.83
N GLN A 75 -9.79 -2.06 0.38
CA GLN A 75 -10.13 -1.35 -0.84
C GLN A 75 -10.07 0.17 -0.63
N PHE A 76 -9.48 0.90 -1.57
CA PHE A 76 -9.41 2.37 -1.52
C PHE A 76 -10.22 3.08 -2.61
N GLY A 77 -10.67 2.35 -3.66
CA GLY A 77 -11.49 2.96 -4.71
C GLY A 77 -11.94 1.99 -5.79
N ALA A 78 -12.86 2.47 -6.63
CA ALA A 78 -13.21 1.86 -7.90
C ALA A 78 -12.93 2.89 -9.01
N PHE A 79 -12.30 2.44 -10.09
CA PHE A 79 -11.78 3.28 -11.16
C PHE A 79 -12.37 2.80 -12.49
N ASP A 80 -13.24 3.62 -13.08
CA ASP A 80 -14.12 3.27 -14.20
C ASP A 80 -13.84 4.10 -15.46
N GLY A 81 -12.65 4.72 -15.55
CA GLY A 81 -12.25 5.55 -16.68
C GLY A 81 -12.43 4.83 -18.01
N THR A 82 -13.24 5.38 -18.92
CA THR A 82 -13.70 4.68 -20.14
C THR A 82 -12.59 4.30 -21.13
N ASN A 83 -11.42 4.95 -21.04
CA ASN A 83 -10.23 4.68 -21.86
C ASN A 83 -9.04 4.16 -21.03
N ARG A 84 -9.27 3.69 -19.79
CA ARG A 84 -8.18 3.26 -18.90
C ARG A 84 -7.42 2.04 -19.43
N ASP A 85 -8.12 1.15 -20.12
CA ASP A 85 -7.55 -0.08 -20.68
C ASP A 85 -7.79 -0.15 -22.19
N PRO A 86 -6.73 -0.21 -23.02
CA PRO A 86 -6.86 -0.28 -24.48
C PRO A 86 -7.53 -1.58 -24.97
N ARG A 87 -7.66 -2.60 -24.11
CA ARG A 87 -8.31 -3.88 -24.44
C ARG A 87 -9.83 -3.80 -24.38
N GLY A 88 -10.39 -2.76 -23.76
CA GLY A 88 -11.84 -2.52 -23.68
C GLY A 88 -12.30 -2.07 -22.30
N ALA A 89 -13.62 -1.91 -22.16
CA ALA A 89 -14.26 -1.44 -20.93
C ALA A 89 -13.85 -2.30 -19.72
N THR A 90 -13.19 -1.68 -18.76
CA THR A 90 -12.66 -2.33 -17.56
C THR A 90 -12.87 -1.39 -16.37
N ILE A 91 -13.29 -1.93 -15.23
CA ILE A 91 -13.33 -1.25 -13.94
C ILE A 91 -12.23 -1.84 -13.08
N SER A 92 -11.31 -1.03 -12.56
CA SER A 92 -10.33 -1.48 -11.57
C SER A 92 -10.82 -1.21 -10.17
N ILE A 93 -10.66 -2.19 -9.28
CA ILE A 93 -10.88 -2.04 -7.86
C ILE A 93 -9.51 -1.99 -7.17
N GLY A 94 -9.14 -0.78 -6.73
CA GLY A 94 -7.84 -0.54 -6.09
C GLY A 94 -7.82 -1.05 -4.66
N HIS A 95 -6.79 -1.83 -4.32
CA HIS A 95 -6.51 -2.32 -2.97
C HIS A 95 -5.17 -1.80 -2.46
N ILE A 96 -5.11 -1.40 -1.19
CA ILE A 96 -3.86 -1.24 -0.45
C ILE A 96 -3.63 -2.54 0.31
N VAL A 97 -2.43 -3.10 0.19
CA VAL A 97 -1.99 -4.23 1.02
C VAL A 97 -0.75 -3.82 1.79
N VAL A 98 -0.88 -3.75 3.11
CA VAL A 98 0.21 -3.48 4.04
C VAL A 98 0.93 -4.79 4.33
N LEU A 99 2.19 -4.86 3.95
CA LEU A 99 3.06 -6.00 4.20
C LEU A 99 3.78 -5.85 5.55
N GLU A 100 4.38 -6.94 6.00
CA GLU A 100 5.25 -6.96 7.18
C GLU A 100 6.36 -5.90 7.03
N PRO A 101 6.52 -5.01 8.02
CA PRO A 101 7.62 -4.05 8.05
C PRO A 101 8.98 -4.74 8.05
N ASP A 102 9.97 -4.08 7.46
CA ASP A 102 11.34 -4.59 7.35
C ASP A 102 11.45 -5.99 6.70
N LEU A 103 10.42 -6.40 5.93
CA LEU A 103 10.45 -7.61 5.12
C LEU A 103 11.69 -7.62 4.22
N VAL A 104 12.55 -8.61 4.42
CA VAL A 104 13.76 -8.85 3.62
C VAL A 104 13.34 -9.33 2.22
N ASP A 105 13.88 -8.67 1.20
CA ASP A 105 13.41 -8.77 -0.17
C ASP A 105 13.98 -10.00 -0.89
N GLU A 106 13.14 -11.00 -1.12
CA GLU A 106 13.40 -12.11 -2.07
C GLU A 106 12.50 -12.02 -3.31
N SER A 107 11.69 -10.96 -3.42
CA SER A 107 10.69 -10.78 -4.47
C SER A 107 11.30 -10.24 -5.78
N PRO A 108 10.80 -10.64 -6.97
CA PRO A 108 11.16 -10.01 -8.24
C PRO A 108 10.60 -8.58 -8.42
N GLY A 109 9.87 -8.03 -7.44
CA GLY A 109 9.30 -6.68 -7.49
C GLY A 109 10.35 -5.57 -7.44
N SER A 110 10.00 -4.40 -8.00
CA SER A 110 10.76 -3.17 -7.80
C SER A 110 10.12 -2.35 -6.69
N TRP A 111 10.91 -1.98 -5.67
CA TRP A 111 10.44 -1.22 -4.51
C TRP A 111 10.85 0.25 -4.62
N HIS A 112 9.87 1.14 -4.50
CA HIS A 112 10.05 2.58 -4.69
C HIS A 112 9.71 3.32 -3.41
N ASP A 113 10.48 4.36 -3.08
CA ASP A 113 10.16 5.24 -1.95
C ASP A 113 8.80 5.92 -2.21
N ALA A 114 7.90 5.91 -1.22
CA ALA A 114 6.55 6.46 -1.37
C ALA A 114 6.52 7.98 -1.63
N ALA A 115 7.62 8.70 -1.35
CA ALA A 115 7.77 10.10 -1.72
C ALA A 115 8.12 10.29 -3.21
N GLU A 116 8.54 9.23 -3.89
CA GLU A 116 8.97 9.24 -5.29
C GLU A 116 7.98 8.43 -6.14
N MET A 117 7.05 9.13 -6.78
CA MET A 117 6.12 8.48 -7.71
C MET A 117 6.87 8.03 -8.96
N VAL A 118 6.83 6.73 -9.25
CA VAL A 118 7.34 6.16 -10.49
C VAL A 118 6.48 6.66 -11.63
N SER A 119 7.12 7.11 -12.70
CA SER A 119 6.46 7.56 -13.92
C SER A 119 7.41 7.32 -15.12
N PRO A 120 6.86 6.97 -16.30
CA PRO A 120 5.45 6.67 -16.55
C PRO A 120 5.02 5.33 -15.95
N LEU A 121 3.74 5.21 -15.60
CA LEU A 121 3.08 3.93 -15.33
C LEU A 121 1.95 3.71 -16.35
N PRO A 122 1.76 2.49 -16.84
CA PRO A 122 0.77 2.19 -17.86
C PRO A 122 -0.65 2.31 -17.33
N PHE A 123 -1.61 2.35 -18.26
CA PHE A 123 -3.04 2.54 -17.95
C PHE A 123 -3.27 3.85 -17.19
N ASP A 124 -4.01 3.81 -16.09
CA ASP A 124 -4.21 4.90 -15.13
C ASP A 124 -3.49 4.64 -13.81
N HIS A 125 -2.42 3.83 -13.78
CA HIS A 125 -1.76 3.43 -12.53
C HIS A 125 -1.19 4.60 -11.73
N GLU A 126 -0.80 5.70 -12.37
CA GLU A 126 -0.41 6.91 -11.63
C GLU A 126 -1.57 7.51 -10.82
N LEU A 127 -2.80 7.43 -11.33
CA LEU A 127 -4.00 7.83 -10.57
C LEU A 127 -4.19 6.91 -9.37
N LEU A 128 -4.06 5.60 -9.55
CA LEU A 128 -4.19 4.62 -8.46
C LEU A 128 -3.13 4.85 -7.38
N VAL A 129 -1.88 5.12 -7.75
CA VAL A 129 -0.80 5.46 -6.80
C VAL A 129 -1.13 6.74 -6.04
N ARG A 130 -1.57 7.80 -6.72
CA ARG A 130 -1.94 9.07 -6.07
C ARG A 130 -3.10 8.89 -5.09
N GLU A 131 -4.13 8.15 -5.47
CA GLU A 131 -5.28 7.89 -4.61
C GLU A 131 -4.94 6.97 -3.43
N ALA A 132 -4.09 5.96 -3.64
CA ALA A 132 -3.61 5.08 -2.57
C ALA A 132 -2.81 5.88 -1.53
N LEU A 133 -1.84 6.70 -1.96
CA LEU A 133 -1.07 7.56 -1.05
C LEU A 133 -1.96 8.57 -0.31
N SER A 134 -2.96 9.13 -1.00
CA SER A 134 -3.95 10.01 -0.38
C SER A 134 -4.78 9.28 0.69
N ASP A 135 -5.16 8.03 0.44
CA ASP A 135 -5.87 7.19 1.41
C ASP A 135 -5.01 6.82 2.62
N ILE A 136 -3.75 6.40 2.39
CA ILE A 136 -2.78 6.12 3.45
C ILE A 136 -2.60 7.35 4.35
N ARG A 137 -2.40 8.52 3.76
CA ARG A 137 -2.27 9.79 4.47
C ARG A 137 -3.47 10.10 5.36
N ARG A 138 -4.69 9.83 4.90
CA ARG A 138 -5.93 10.05 5.68
C ARG A 138 -6.09 9.06 6.83
N ARG A 139 -5.66 7.81 6.64
CA ARG A 139 -5.79 6.73 7.62
C ARG A 139 -4.70 6.77 8.68
N MET A 140 -3.50 7.23 8.32
CA MET A 140 -2.38 7.35 9.24
C MET A 140 -2.79 8.21 10.44
N TRP A 141 -2.71 7.63 11.64
CA TRP A 141 -3.17 8.18 12.93
C TRP A 141 -4.68 8.33 13.14
N ALA A 142 -5.52 8.19 12.11
CA ALA A 142 -6.98 8.19 12.23
C ALA A 142 -7.56 6.78 12.41
N ASP A 143 -6.89 5.78 11.85
CA ASP A 143 -7.21 4.36 11.95
C ASP A 143 -6.04 3.66 12.64
N MET A 144 -6.21 3.30 13.91
CA MET A 144 -5.12 2.73 14.72
C MET A 144 -4.77 1.32 14.29
N GLU A 145 -5.70 0.52 13.79
CA GLU A 145 -5.39 -0.78 13.21
C GLU A 145 -4.48 -0.61 11.98
N PHE A 146 -4.71 0.44 11.16
CA PHE A 146 -3.93 0.70 9.96
C PHE A 146 -2.55 1.24 10.33
N THR A 147 -2.54 2.19 11.27
CA THR A 147 -1.32 2.79 11.81
C THR A 147 -0.40 1.71 12.40
N ARG A 148 -0.95 0.77 13.18
CA ARG A 148 -0.20 -0.36 13.75
C ARG A 148 0.30 -1.32 12.68
N ALA A 149 -0.55 -1.65 11.70
CA ALA A 149 -0.15 -2.51 10.59
C ALA A 149 1.02 -1.91 9.79
N LEU A 150 0.98 -0.60 9.49
CA LEU A 150 1.99 0.05 8.67
C LEU A 150 3.27 0.37 9.45
N ILE A 151 3.18 0.88 10.68
CA ILE A 151 4.37 1.18 11.48
C ILE A 151 5.12 -0.09 11.88
N GLY A 152 4.40 -1.16 12.21
CA GLY A 152 4.95 -2.39 12.77
C GLY A 152 4.88 -2.46 14.28
N ASP A 153 5.14 -3.65 14.83
CA ASP A 153 4.95 -3.92 16.25
C ASP A 153 5.91 -3.16 17.15
N SER A 154 7.13 -2.90 16.69
CA SER A 154 8.15 -2.11 17.41
C SER A 154 8.70 -1.02 16.50
N PHE A 155 8.85 0.19 17.04
CA PHE A 155 9.32 1.36 16.30
C PHE A 155 9.90 2.41 17.25
N THR A 156 10.59 3.39 16.70
CA THR A 156 11.09 4.56 17.43
C THR A 156 10.23 5.78 17.17
N THR A 157 10.24 6.75 18.08
CA THR A 157 9.58 8.05 17.82
C THR A 157 10.09 8.68 16.51
N GLY A 158 11.38 8.53 16.22
CA GLY A 158 12.00 9.05 14.99
C GLY A 158 11.43 8.41 13.73
N GLU A 159 11.25 7.09 13.71
CA GLU A 159 10.66 6.36 12.59
C GLU A 159 9.19 6.75 12.38
N ALA A 160 8.39 6.85 13.45
CA ALA A 160 7.00 7.29 13.36
C ALA A 160 6.88 8.71 12.78
N LEU A 161 7.77 9.63 13.17
CA LEU A 161 7.82 10.99 12.65
C LEU A 161 8.28 11.02 11.18
N ALA A 162 9.33 10.28 10.85
CA ALA A 162 9.86 10.20 9.48
C ALA A 162 8.80 9.66 8.51
N LEU A 163 8.14 8.57 8.88
CA LEU A 163 7.07 7.95 8.08
C LEU A 163 5.89 8.92 7.91
N SER A 164 5.46 9.57 9.01
CA SER A 164 4.36 10.54 8.95
C SER A 164 4.68 11.72 8.03
N LYS A 165 5.92 12.23 8.10
CA LYS A 165 6.39 13.32 7.25
C LYS A 165 6.42 12.92 5.79
N GLN A 166 6.96 11.74 5.47
CA GLN A 166 7.04 11.21 4.11
C GLN A 166 5.65 11.05 3.48
N LEU A 167 4.69 10.51 4.25
CA LEU A 167 3.30 10.32 3.80
C LEU A 167 2.46 11.60 3.82
N GLY A 168 2.99 12.72 4.32
CA GLY A 168 2.24 13.96 4.53
C GLY A 168 1.07 13.80 5.51
N ALA A 169 1.17 12.85 6.43
CA ALA A 169 0.14 12.55 7.42
C ALA A 169 0.08 13.62 8.51
N THR A 170 -1.13 13.95 8.95
CA THR A 170 -1.32 14.84 10.10
C THR A 170 -1.08 14.06 11.38
N LEU A 171 -0.12 14.49 12.18
CA LEU A 171 0.15 13.88 13.48
C LEU A 171 -1.03 14.11 14.44
N PRO A 172 -1.29 13.17 15.36
CA PRO A 172 -2.38 13.30 16.32
C PRO A 172 -2.11 14.36 17.39
N GLU A 173 -0.84 14.77 17.55
CA GLU A 173 -0.35 15.82 18.44
C GLU A 173 0.89 16.47 17.80
N ARG A 174 1.37 17.58 18.38
CA ARG A 174 2.66 18.18 17.98
C ARG A 174 3.80 17.16 18.12
N GLU A 175 4.82 17.25 17.27
CA GLU A 175 5.97 16.33 17.28
C GLU A 175 6.59 16.16 18.68
N SER A 176 6.77 17.26 19.42
CA SER A 176 7.32 17.27 20.79
C SER A 176 6.46 16.54 21.82
N ASN A 177 5.17 16.32 21.52
CA ASN A 177 4.22 15.63 22.39
C ASN A 177 3.87 14.22 21.89
N LEU A 178 4.39 13.77 20.74
CA LEU A 178 4.05 12.46 20.18
C LEU A 178 4.37 11.31 21.14
N ALA A 179 5.54 11.35 21.80
CA ALA A 179 5.92 10.37 22.81
C ALA A 179 4.90 10.27 23.96
N ARG A 180 4.38 11.42 24.43
CA ARG A 180 3.34 11.44 25.46
C ARG A 180 2.05 10.82 24.92
N TRP A 181 1.66 11.20 23.71
CA TRP A 181 0.44 10.71 23.07
C TRP A 181 0.47 9.19 22.84
N LEU A 182 1.58 8.66 22.33
CA LEU A 182 1.77 7.22 22.11
C LEU A 182 1.49 6.42 23.39
N ARG A 183 2.02 6.91 24.52
CA ARG A 183 1.85 6.30 25.84
C ARG A 183 0.42 6.41 26.40
N THR A 184 -0.25 7.54 26.22
CA THR A 184 -1.52 7.82 26.92
C THR A 184 -2.76 7.55 26.08
N ARG A 185 -2.64 7.58 24.75
CA ARG A 185 -3.77 7.47 23.81
C ARG A 185 -3.49 6.50 22.66
N GLY A 186 -2.26 6.42 22.16
CA GLY A 186 -1.88 5.52 21.08
C GLY A 186 -1.80 4.04 21.47
N GLY A 187 -1.75 3.76 22.78
CA GLY A 187 -1.69 2.41 23.34
C GLY A 187 -0.30 1.78 23.25
N ALA A 188 0.75 2.54 22.93
CA ALA A 188 2.12 2.03 22.88
C ALA A 188 2.81 2.13 24.24
N HIS A 189 3.67 1.16 24.56
CA HIS A 189 4.48 1.15 25.76
C HIS A 189 5.97 1.31 25.45
N HIS A 190 6.70 1.81 26.42
CA HIS A 190 8.13 2.07 26.32
C HIS A 190 8.93 0.78 26.46
N GLU A 191 9.78 0.46 25.48
CA GLU A 191 10.70 -0.69 25.53
C GLU A 191 12.15 -0.30 25.88
N GLY A 192 12.45 1.00 25.99
CA GLY A 192 13.80 1.50 26.26
C GLY A 192 14.22 2.60 25.29
N ALA A 193 15.50 2.98 25.40
CA ALA A 193 16.12 3.90 24.45
C ALA A 193 16.75 3.12 23.28
N ALA A 194 16.41 3.49 22.05
CA ALA A 194 17.13 3.08 20.85
C ALA A 194 17.92 4.29 20.33
N THR A 195 19.19 4.41 20.72
CA THR A 195 20.05 5.57 20.38
C THR A 195 19.49 6.91 20.91
N LYS A 196 19.21 7.89 20.03
CA LYS A 196 18.64 9.21 20.36
C LYS A 196 17.12 9.21 20.54
N PHE A 197 16.44 8.13 20.14
CA PHE A 197 14.99 8.07 20.14
C PHE A 197 14.46 6.99 21.09
N THR A 198 13.29 7.25 21.65
CA THR A 198 12.54 6.29 22.45
C THR A 198 12.03 5.16 21.56
N ARG A 199 12.21 3.90 22.00
CA ARG A 199 11.61 2.72 21.37
C ARG A 199 10.27 2.40 22.01
N TRP A 200 9.32 2.04 21.16
CA TRP A 200 7.93 1.76 21.47
C TRP A 200 7.55 0.38 20.93
N ARG A 201 6.62 -0.26 21.62
CA ARG A 201 5.83 -1.38 21.10
C ARG A 201 4.35 -1.08 21.30
N TRP A 202 3.50 -1.47 20.36
CA TRP A 202 2.04 -1.34 20.49
C TRP A 202 1.44 -2.21 21.59
#